data_AF-A0A8D7ZY14-F1
#
_entry.id   AF-A0A8D7ZY14-F1
#
_cell.length_a   1.000
_cell.length_b   1.000
_cell.length_c   1.000
_cell.angle_alpha   90.00
_cell.angle_beta   90.00
_cell.angle_gamma   90.00
#
_symmetry.space_group_name_H-M   'P 1'
#
loop_
_entity.id
_entity.type
_entity.pdbx_description
1 polymer ?
#
loop_
_entity_poly.entity_id
_entity_poly.type
_entity_poly.pdbx_seq_one_letter_code
_entity_poly.pdbx_strand_id
1 'polypeptide(L)'
;MSPQHNIMLDVEQNIRAKVSWKVLPLELKKALNENEKRYEKMILEYSLKNQLRYRGNLVHTIFGHEKQYYERLIEENIRALHLFPYHLADIVTKGLRLTPFNYYADMLAFLLNNDKNYDSLPNFTAADCLRVVGIGRNEYLSISSDLKTSSPKLFFKPNPYYLLPKFPRRIIIEHWWKVEVGYVLESDVQTLSAEELAVLDRLIDYGAQTAGSLDYEVVHRLYRRGLIYLDVPISGEDKISIPPLQNFVMNRVSGDHFESLLYNVFVTADEQSTIADLAQILQVPLDTVKQATSLFCRLNFARRKQSCVVNAGEPHESWRNARREQQNQPGRTIFNYHSLLLSQDSVESDLSEFGRGGEDSPSPAEDSPGDFSTMSDAVREESVPRSPDAKRVGFVFDSTLTAFLMMGNLSPGLKTHAVTLFEVGKLCDEGMNDFLRELEKVSILDADGEGEVSRYFHHAIILRSTIVALKNVLNTELDLLRLESLEALDFKTRNRLLEKKYKFLIAAAPLSGVLSVPFTIPFFGQFYRTSTNSHIWSKLFYYHMGAYGPPSLLLTKGTVLTHLPRLFLGYGKLLITIVHT
;
A
#
# COMPACT_ATOMS: atom_id res chain seq x y z
N MET A 1 -22.47 -13.43 19.22
CA MET A 1 -22.70 -13.79 17.81
C MET A 1 -23.99 -14.59 17.74
N SER A 2 -24.91 -14.25 16.83
CA SER A 2 -26.25 -14.84 16.74
C SER A 2 -26.24 -16.21 16.06
N PRO A 3 -27.17 -17.14 16.39
CA PRO A 3 -27.20 -18.50 15.83
C PRO A 3 -27.31 -18.54 14.30
N GLN A 4 -27.96 -17.54 13.69
CA GLN A 4 -28.12 -17.42 12.25
C GLN A 4 -26.80 -17.11 11.51
N HIS A 5 -25.82 -16.47 12.17
CA HIS A 5 -24.54 -16.14 11.56
C HIS A 5 -23.65 -17.38 11.38
N ASN A 6 -23.69 -18.33 12.33
CA ASN A 6 -22.97 -19.60 12.21
C ASN A 6 -23.50 -20.45 11.05
N ILE A 7 -24.83 -20.51 10.88
CA ILE A 7 -25.45 -21.27 9.79
C ILE A 7 -25.01 -20.75 8.41
N MET A 8 -24.90 -19.44 8.23
CA MET A 8 -24.42 -18.87 6.96
C MET A 8 -22.95 -19.22 6.70
N LEU A 9 -22.08 -19.14 7.71
CA LEU A 9 -20.68 -19.54 7.59
C LEU A 9 -20.55 -21.03 7.25
N ASP A 10 -21.36 -21.88 7.86
CA ASP A 10 -21.37 -23.32 7.58
C ASP A 10 -21.84 -23.61 6.15
N VAL A 11 -22.85 -22.88 5.66
CA VAL A 11 -23.28 -22.98 4.24
C VAL A 11 -22.15 -22.55 3.30
N GLU A 12 -21.49 -21.41 3.55
CA GLU A 12 -20.37 -20.94 2.74
C GLU A 12 -19.19 -21.94 2.73
N GLN A 13 -18.87 -22.57 3.86
CA GLN A 13 -17.85 -23.62 3.94
C GLN A 13 -18.21 -24.84 3.09
N ASN A 14 -19.47 -25.25 3.08
CA ASN A 14 -19.93 -26.37 2.25
C ASN A 14 -19.91 -26.02 0.75
N ILE A 15 -20.25 -24.78 0.38
CA ILE A 15 -20.12 -24.29 -1.00
C ILE A 15 -18.65 -24.29 -1.43
N ARG A 16 -17.74 -23.81 -0.57
CA ARG A 16 -16.28 -23.83 -0.80
C ARG A 16 -15.72 -25.25 -0.93
N ALA A 17 -16.25 -26.20 -0.16
CA ALA A 17 -15.93 -27.62 -0.25
C ALA A 17 -16.60 -28.33 -1.46
N LYS A 18 -17.34 -27.59 -2.30
CA LYS A 18 -18.03 -28.09 -3.50
C LYS A 18 -19.06 -29.18 -3.20
N VAL A 19 -19.72 -29.08 -2.05
CA VAL A 19 -20.76 -30.03 -1.64
C VAL A 19 -22.07 -29.72 -2.37
N SER A 20 -22.56 -30.67 -3.16
CA SER A 20 -23.85 -30.56 -3.84
C SER A 20 -25.03 -30.68 -2.87
N TRP A 21 -26.20 -30.18 -3.26
CA TRP A 21 -27.43 -30.24 -2.44
C TRP A 21 -27.74 -31.65 -1.93
N LYS A 22 -27.49 -32.68 -2.75
CA LYS A 22 -27.76 -34.08 -2.39
C LYS A 22 -26.98 -34.52 -1.14
N VAL A 23 -25.73 -34.08 -1.02
CA VAL A 23 -24.80 -34.49 0.04
C VAL A 23 -24.78 -33.49 1.21
N LEU A 24 -25.52 -32.38 1.11
CA LEU A 24 -25.55 -31.34 2.15
C LEU A 24 -26.06 -31.91 3.50
N PRO A 25 -25.43 -31.56 4.64
CA PRO A 25 -25.86 -31.99 5.96
C PRO A 25 -27.34 -31.69 6.24
N LEU A 26 -28.03 -32.62 6.92
CA LEU A 26 -29.45 -32.51 7.25
C LEU A 26 -29.80 -31.26 8.06
N GLU A 27 -28.89 -30.81 8.93
CA GLU A 27 -29.06 -29.59 9.72
C GLU A 27 -29.14 -28.34 8.83
N LEU A 28 -28.27 -28.25 7.81
CA LEU A 28 -28.26 -27.16 6.84
C LEU A 28 -29.45 -27.24 5.87
N LYS A 29 -29.85 -28.45 5.48
CA LYS A 29 -31.09 -28.64 4.68
C LYS A 29 -32.32 -28.13 5.43
N LYS A 30 -32.45 -28.48 6.72
CA LYS A 30 -33.53 -27.97 7.58
C LYS A 30 -33.46 -26.45 7.75
N ALA A 31 -32.27 -25.89 7.94
CA ALA A 31 -32.08 -24.44 8.05
C ALA A 31 -32.42 -23.67 6.75
N LEU A 32 -32.28 -24.33 5.60
CA LEU A 32 -32.66 -23.80 4.28
C LEU A 32 -34.12 -24.12 3.91
N ASN A 33 -34.93 -24.59 4.86
CA ASN A 33 -36.32 -25.03 4.66
C ASN A 33 -36.48 -26.10 3.56
N GLU A 34 -35.48 -26.97 3.41
CA GLU A 34 -35.42 -28.04 2.39
C GLU A 34 -35.60 -27.53 0.95
N ASN A 35 -35.33 -26.24 0.71
CA ASN A 35 -35.50 -25.62 -0.59
C ASN A 35 -34.19 -25.61 -1.39
N GLU A 36 -34.08 -26.52 -2.36
CA GLU A 36 -32.92 -26.62 -3.26
C GLU A 36 -32.63 -25.31 -3.98
N LYS A 37 -33.66 -24.61 -4.47
CA LYS A 37 -33.51 -23.32 -5.16
C LYS A 37 -32.91 -22.23 -4.29
N ARG A 38 -33.12 -22.30 -2.97
CA ARG A 38 -32.53 -21.35 -2.01
C ARG A 38 -31.02 -21.59 -1.90
N TYR A 39 -30.59 -22.85 -1.88
CA TYR A 39 -29.18 -23.21 -1.89
C TYR A 39 -28.51 -22.83 -3.22
N GLU A 40 -29.19 -23.07 -4.35
CA GLU A 40 -28.71 -22.64 -5.67
C GLU A 40 -28.49 -21.12 -5.75
N LYS A 41 -29.44 -20.34 -5.21
CA LYS A 41 -29.32 -18.88 -5.12
C LYS A 41 -28.11 -18.47 -4.26
N MET A 42 -27.91 -19.13 -3.12
CA MET A 42 -26.75 -18.87 -2.26
C MET A 42 -25.43 -19.26 -2.92
N ILE A 43 -25.39 -20.35 -3.70
CA ILE A 43 -24.20 -20.71 -4.50
C ILE A 43 -23.89 -19.61 -5.49
N LEU A 44 -24.89 -19.10 -6.21
CA LEU A 44 -24.69 -18.02 -7.17
C LEU A 44 -24.20 -16.74 -6.48
N GLU A 45 -24.84 -16.30 -5.41
CA GLU A 45 -24.45 -15.10 -4.65
C GLU A 45 -23.03 -15.24 -4.07
N TYR A 46 -22.71 -16.38 -3.46
CA TYR A 46 -21.38 -16.67 -2.94
C TYR A 46 -20.32 -16.65 -4.06
N SER A 47 -20.64 -17.22 -5.22
CA SER A 47 -19.69 -17.33 -6.32
C SER A 47 -19.47 -16.00 -7.03
N LEU A 48 -20.48 -15.14 -7.13
CA LEU A 48 -20.35 -13.77 -7.63
C LEU A 48 -19.51 -12.94 -6.64
N LYS A 49 -19.83 -13.00 -5.35
CA LYS A 49 -19.12 -12.26 -4.30
C LYS A 49 -17.64 -12.62 -4.21
N ASN A 50 -17.30 -13.91 -4.34
CA ASN A 50 -15.92 -14.41 -4.28
C ASN A 50 -15.23 -14.53 -5.65
N GLN A 51 -15.87 -14.04 -6.72
CA GLN A 51 -15.33 -14.01 -8.09
C GLN A 51 -14.80 -15.38 -8.56
N LEU A 52 -15.58 -16.43 -8.32
CA LEU A 52 -15.18 -17.81 -8.63
C LEU A 52 -15.22 -18.09 -10.14
N ARG A 53 -14.31 -18.97 -10.60
CA ARG A 53 -14.37 -19.51 -11.97
C ARG A 53 -15.63 -20.34 -12.15
N TYR A 54 -16.29 -20.21 -13.30
CA TYR A 54 -17.47 -21.00 -13.64
C TYR A 54 -17.14 -22.49 -13.67
N ARG A 55 -16.12 -22.88 -14.47
CA ARG A 55 -15.66 -24.26 -14.56
C ARG A 55 -14.94 -24.69 -13.28
N GLY A 56 -15.25 -25.89 -12.80
CA GLY A 56 -14.66 -26.48 -11.60
C GLY A 56 -15.33 -26.09 -10.29
N ASN A 57 -16.39 -25.26 -10.32
CA ASN A 57 -17.21 -24.90 -9.17
C ASN A 57 -18.69 -25.25 -9.39
N LEU A 58 -19.48 -25.22 -8.31
CA LEU A 58 -20.91 -25.59 -8.31
C LEU A 58 -21.79 -24.70 -9.21
N VAL A 59 -21.33 -23.50 -9.55
CA VAL A 59 -22.08 -22.60 -10.45
C VAL A 59 -22.34 -23.24 -11.81
N HIS A 60 -21.38 -24.01 -12.33
CA HIS A 60 -21.52 -24.68 -13.63
C HIS A 60 -22.74 -25.62 -13.68
N THR A 61 -23.12 -26.23 -12.55
CA THR A 61 -24.27 -27.14 -12.52
C THR A 61 -25.61 -26.41 -12.44
N ILE A 62 -25.62 -25.16 -12.02
CA ILE A 62 -26.84 -24.40 -11.69
C ILE A 62 -27.15 -23.38 -12.79
N PHE A 63 -26.11 -22.71 -13.27
CA PHE A 63 -26.21 -21.68 -14.28
C PHE A 63 -25.70 -22.28 -15.59
N GLY A 64 -26.54 -22.37 -16.63
CA GLY A 64 -26.17 -23.10 -17.86
C GLY A 64 -25.33 -22.31 -18.88
N HIS A 65 -25.21 -20.99 -18.71
CA HIS A 65 -24.56 -20.10 -19.69
C HIS A 65 -23.31 -19.45 -19.11
N GLU A 66 -22.13 -19.96 -19.51
CA GLU A 66 -20.83 -19.47 -19.03
C GLU A 66 -20.63 -17.96 -19.30
N LYS A 67 -20.96 -17.49 -20.51
CA LYS A 67 -20.80 -16.08 -20.89
C LYS A 67 -21.64 -15.13 -20.02
N GLN A 68 -22.93 -15.43 -19.87
CA GLN A 68 -23.87 -14.63 -19.08
C GLN A 68 -23.50 -14.60 -17.59
N TYR A 69 -22.88 -15.67 -17.07
CA TYR A 69 -22.39 -15.69 -15.69
C TYR A 69 -21.29 -14.64 -15.51
N TYR A 70 -20.31 -14.59 -16.41
CA TYR A 70 -19.22 -13.62 -16.32
C TYR A 70 -19.68 -12.19 -16.60
N GLU A 71 -20.64 -11.98 -17.53
CA GLU A 71 -21.27 -10.66 -17.72
C GLU A 71 -21.92 -10.17 -16.42
N ARG A 72 -22.70 -11.02 -15.75
CA ARG A 72 -23.31 -10.71 -14.45
C ARG A 72 -22.27 -10.49 -13.35
N LEU A 73 -21.19 -11.27 -13.32
CA LEU A 73 -20.08 -11.10 -12.37
C LEU A 73 -19.42 -9.74 -12.51
N ILE A 74 -19.16 -9.30 -13.74
CA ILE A 74 -18.59 -7.98 -14.02
C ILE A 74 -19.54 -6.86 -13.58
N GLU A 75 -20.83 -6.96 -13.91
CA GLU A 75 -21.82 -5.95 -13.49
C GLU A 75 -21.88 -5.81 -11.97
N GLU A 76 -21.95 -6.92 -11.23
CA GLU A 76 -21.98 -6.91 -9.77
C GLU A 76 -20.67 -6.35 -9.18
N ASN A 77 -19.52 -6.69 -9.76
CA ASN A 77 -18.23 -6.13 -9.35
C ASN A 77 -18.14 -4.62 -9.56
N ILE A 78 -18.64 -4.10 -10.68
CA ILE A 78 -18.68 -2.65 -10.94
C ILE A 78 -19.60 -1.96 -9.94
N ARG A 79 -20.79 -2.53 -9.66
CA ARG A 79 -21.72 -1.97 -8.67
C ARG A 79 -21.14 -1.94 -7.26
N ALA A 80 -20.39 -2.99 -6.90
CA ALA A 80 -19.71 -3.14 -5.62
C ALA A 80 -18.35 -2.38 -5.56
N LEU A 81 -17.91 -1.75 -6.65
CA LEU A 81 -16.63 -1.04 -6.76
C LEU A 81 -15.39 -1.92 -6.54
N HIS A 82 -15.49 -3.21 -6.86
CA HIS A 82 -14.39 -4.16 -6.76
C HIS A 82 -13.33 -3.92 -7.84
N LEU A 83 -12.08 -4.26 -7.52
CA LEU A 83 -10.98 -4.28 -8.47
C LEU A 83 -11.29 -5.16 -9.69
N PHE A 84 -10.73 -4.84 -10.86
CA PHE A 84 -10.76 -5.72 -12.02
C PHE A 84 -10.23 -7.11 -11.66
N PRO A 85 -10.96 -8.20 -11.96
CA PRO A 85 -10.60 -9.55 -11.56
C PRO A 85 -9.47 -10.11 -12.46
N TYR A 86 -8.22 -9.72 -12.19
CA TYR A 86 -7.06 -10.11 -12.99
C TYR A 86 -6.85 -11.63 -13.08
N HIS A 87 -7.28 -12.41 -12.07
CA HIS A 87 -7.22 -13.88 -12.10
C HIS A 87 -8.22 -14.52 -13.07
N LEU A 88 -9.19 -13.74 -13.57
CA LEU A 88 -10.14 -14.10 -14.61
C LEU A 88 -9.85 -13.38 -15.93
N ALA A 89 -8.71 -12.69 -16.05
CA ALA A 89 -8.38 -11.92 -17.26
C ALA A 89 -8.38 -12.80 -18.51
N ASP A 90 -7.95 -14.06 -18.40
CA ASP A 90 -7.98 -15.07 -19.46
C ASP A 90 -9.39 -15.29 -20.04
N ILE A 91 -10.42 -15.20 -19.20
CA ILE A 91 -11.81 -15.42 -19.59
C ILE A 91 -12.51 -14.10 -19.94
N VAL A 92 -12.26 -13.04 -19.17
CA VAL A 92 -12.91 -11.74 -19.32
C VAL A 92 -12.40 -11.01 -20.57
N THR A 93 -11.08 -11.00 -20.79
CA THR A 93 -10.48 -10.31 -21.94
C THR A 93 -10.68 -11.08 -23.24
N LYS A 94 -10.50 -12.42 -23.22
CA LYS A 94 -10.70 -13.27 -24.41
C LYS A 94 -12.18 -13.60 -24.67
N GLY A 95 -13.01 -13.74 -23.64
CA GLY A 95 -14.41 -14.16 -23.80
C GLY A 95 -15.41 -13.02 -23.95
N LEU A 96 -15.19 -11.91 -23.24
CA LEU A 96 -16.10 -10.76 -23.23
C LEU A 96 -15.55 -9.52 -23.95
N ARG A 97 -14.30 -9.57 -24.45
CA ARG A 97 -13.58 -8.41 -25.01
C ARG A 97 -13.53 -7.23 -24.03
N LEU A 98 -13.50 -7.52 -22.73
CA LEU A 98 -13.46 -6.50 -21.69
C LEU A 98 -12.03 -6.34 -21.17
N THR A 99 -11.42 -5.20 -21.46
CA THR A 99 -10.10 -4.85 -20.94
C THR A 99 -10.21 -4.18 -19.56
N PRO A 100 -9.13 -4.13 -18.74
CA PRO A 100 -9.12 -3.35 -17.50
C PRO A 100 -9.50 -1.88 -17.73
N PHE A 101 -9.13 -1.32 -18.89
CA PHE A 101 -9.48 0.05 -19.24
C PHE A 101 -10.98 0.24 -19.40
N ASN A 102 -11.64 -0.63 -20.18
CA ASN A 102 -13.08 -0.57 -20.37
C ASN A 102 -13.81 -0.78 -19.04
N TYR A 103 -13.36 -1.74 -18.23
CA TYR A 103 -13.93 -2.01 -16.91
C TYR A 103 -13.91 -0.78 -16.00
N TYR A 104 -12.76 -0.08 -15.88
CA TYR A 104 -12.68 1.12 -15.05
C TYR A 104 -13.38 2.32 -15.67
N ALA A 105 -13.44 2.44 -16.99
CA ALA A 105 -14.26 3.45 -17.66
C ALA A 105 -15.75 3.27 -17.33
N ASP A 106 -16.24 2.03 -17.38
CA ASP A 106 -17.62 1.68 -17.02
C ASP A 106 -17.89 1.94 -15.53
N MET A 107 -16.92 1.65 -14.65
CA MET A 107 -17.01 1.97 -13.22
C MET A 107 -17.06 3.46 -12.94
N LEU A 108 -16.22 4.27 -13.59
CA LEU A 108 -16.27 5.73 -13.47
C LEU A 108 -17.57 6.29 -14.02
N ALA A 109 -18.06 5.78 -15.15
CA ALA A 109 -19.38 6.13 -15.69
C ALA A 109 -20.51 5.78 -14.70
N PHE A 110 -20.44 4.62 -14.05
CA PHE A 110 -21.38 4.23 -12.99
C PHE A 110 -21.34 5.21 -11.80
N LEU A 111 -20.16 5.61 -11.32
CA LEU A 111 -20.01 6.58 -10.24
C LEU A 111 -20.62 7.94 -10.61
N LEU A 112 -20.31 8.45 -11.80
CA LEU A 112 -20.81 9.73 -12.32
C LEU A 112 -22.34 9.71 -12.48
N ASN A 113 -22.90 8.65 -13.05
CA ASN A 113 -24.34 8.54 -13.26
C ASN A 113 -25.14 8.48 -11.95
N ASN A 114 -24.53 7.96 -10.89
CA ASN A 114 -25.13 7.82 -9.55
C ASN A 114 -24.67 8.91 -8.56
N ASP A 115 -23.98 9.96 -9.03
CA ASP A 115 -23.48 11.07 -8.20
C ASP A 115 -22.69 10.62 -6.95
N LYS A 116 -21.96 9.49 -7.06
CA LYS A 116 -21.14 8.96 -5.97
C LYS A 116 -19.81 9.74 -5.87
N ASN A 117 -19.30 9.90 -4.65
CA ASN A 117 -17.98 10.49 -4.43
C ASN A 117 -16.86 9.51 -4.85
N TYR A 118 -15.77 10.01 -5.41
CA TYR A 118 -14.59 9.21 -5.76
C TYR A 118 -14.03 8.46 -4.55
N ASP A 119 -14.13 9.04 -3.35
CA ASP A 119 -13.66 8.44 -2.09
C ASP A 119 -14.41 7.16 -1.69
N SER A 120 -15.48 6.80 -2.40
CA SER A 120 -16.16 5.51 -2.25
C SER A 120 -15.42 4.35 -2.90
N LEU A 121 -14.47 4.62 -3.82
CA LEU A 121 -13.62 3.59 -4.40
C LEU A 121 -12.65 3.05 -3.34
N PRO A 122 -12.51 1.72 -3.20
CA PRO A 122 -11.45 1.10 -2.40
C PRO A 122 -10.05 1.59 -2.83
N ASN A 123 -9.07 1.54 -1.94
CA ASN A 123 -7.74 2.14 -2.17
C ASN A 123 -7.02 1.52 -3.37
N PHE A 124 -7.02 0.19 -3.43
CA PHE A 124 -6.38 -0.54 -4.53
C PHE A 124 -7.14 -0.41 -5.86
N THR A 125 -8.48 -0.32 -5.80
CA THR A 125 -9.31 -0.05 -6.98
C THR A 125 -9.01 1.35 -7.54
N ALA A 126 -8.94 2.36 -6.68
CA ALA A 126 -8.62 3.73 -7.07
C ALA A 126 -7.19 3.85 -7.60
N ALA A 127 -6.22 3.15 -7.01
CA ALA A 127 -4.85 3.10 -7.48
C ALA A 127 -4.76 2.48 -8.89
N ASP A 128 -5.48 1.38 -9.14
CA ASP A 128 -5.49 0.74 -10.46
C ASP A 128 -6.25 1.55 -11.51
N CYS A 129 -7.35 2.20 -11.11
CA CYS A 129 -8.08 3.14 -11.94
C CYS A 129 -7.20 4.29 -12.42
N LEU A 130 -6.42 4.92 -11.52
CA LEU A 130 -5.48 5.96 -11.94
C LEU A 130 -4.38 5.39 -12.86
N ARG A 131 -3.87 4.19 -12.56
CA ARG A 131 -2.82 3.56 -13.37
C ARG A 131 -3.28 3.35 -14.82
N VAL A 132 -4.49 2.82 -15.01
CA VAL A 132 -5.00 2.41 -16.33
C VAL A 132 -5.71 3.54 -17.06
N VAL A 133 -6.59 4.29 -16.39
CA VAL A 133 -7.41 5.34 -17.01
C VAL A 133 -6.73 6.70 -16.90
N GLY A 134 -6.00 6.96 -15.81
CA GLY A 134 -5.38 8.27 -15.56
C GLY A 134 -6.31 9.29 -14.89
N ILE A 135 -7.46 8.87 -14.36
CA ILE A 135 -8.37 9.72 -13.58
C ILE A 135 -8.17 9.43 -12.10
N GLY A 136 -7.78 10.45 -11.34
CA GLY A 136 -7.74 10.44 -9.89
C GLY A 136 -8.91 11.25 -9.31
N ARG A 137 -8.82 11.56 -8.02
CA ARG A 137 -9.86 12.29 -7.30
C ARG A 137 -10.15 13.65 -7.93
N ASN A 138 -9.13 14.41 -8.27
CA ASN A 138 -9.29 15.79 -8.70
C ASN A 138 -9.75 15.88 -10.16
N GLU A 139 -9.25 14.98 -11.02
CA GLU A 139 -9.76 14.81 -12.38
C GLU A 139 -11.22 14.32 -12.37
N TYR A 140 -11.59 13.45 -11.45
CA TYR A 140 -12.98 13.03 -11.29
C TYR A 140 -13.88 14.20 -10.87
N LEU A 141 -13.43 15.03 -9.92
CA LEU A 141 -14.19 16.20 -9.48
C LEU A 141 -14.37 17.23 -10.60
N SER A 142 -13.34 17.46 -11.42
CA SER A 142 -13.46 18.34 -12.58
C SER A 142 -14.46 17.79 -13.59
N ILE A 143 -14.33 16.50 -13.96
CA ILE A 143 -15.27 15.84 -14.88
C ILE A 143 -16.71 15.87 -14.34
N SER A 144 -16.90 15.62 -13.04
CA SER A 144 -18.21 15.67 -12.39
C SER A 144 -18.83 17.07 -12.44
N SER A 145 -18.01 18.11 -12.22
CA SER A 145 -18.43 19.51 -12.36
C SER A 145 -18.80 19.85 -13.81
N ASP A 146 -17.96 19.47 -14.76
CA ASP A 146 -18.18 19.71 -16.19
C ASP A 146 -19.46 19.00 -16.69
N LEU A 147 -19.74 17.81 -16.18
CA LEU A 147 -20.95 17.05 -16.53
C LEU A 147 -22.23 17.71 -15.99
N LYS A 148 -22.15 18.30 -14.79
CA LYS A 148 -23.26 19.06 -14.19
C LYS A 148 -23.51 20.39 -14.92
N THR A 149 -22.46 21.09 -15.33
CA THR A 149 -22.56 22.37 -16.04
C THR A 149 -22.97 22.20 -17.51
N SER A 150 -22.55 21.11 -18.14
CA SER A 150 -22.81 20.79 -19.56
C SER A 150 -24.19 20.16 -19.82
N SER A 151 -25.07 20.06 -18.80
CA SER A 151 -26.42 19.49 -18.93
C SER A 151 -27.43 20.56 -19.40
N PRO A 152 -27.88 20.55 -20.67
CA PRO A 152 -28.92 21.47 -21.12
C PRO A 152 -30.28 21.00 -20.59
N LYS A 153 -30.89 21.77 -19.67
CA LYS A 153 -32.31 21.70 -19.25
C LYS A 153 -32.84 20.29 -18.87
N LEU A 154 -32.91 20.07 -17.56
CA LEU A 154 -33.81 19.20 -16.75
C LEU A 154 -34.16 17.75 -17.12
N PHE A 155 -33.92 17.20 -18.33
CA PHE A 155 -34.47 15.87 -18.69
C PHE A 155 -33.52 14.87 -19.36
N PHE A 156 -32.28 15.25 -19.71
CA PHE A 156 -31.30 14.29 -20.24
C PHE A 156 -29.98 14.40 -19.48
N LYS A 157 -29.62 13.32 -18.76
CA LYS A 157 -28.27 13.17 -18.20
C LYS A 157 -27.29 12.97 -19.38
N PRO A 158 -26.30 13.85 -19.57
CA PRO A 158 -25.28 13.66 -20.60
C PRO A 158 -24.50 12.39 -20.33
N ASN A 159 -24.12 11.69 -21.41
CA ASN A 159 -23.40 10.43 -21.30
C ASN A 159 -21.96 10.69 -20.80
N PRO A 160 -21.54 10.13 -19.65
CA PRO A 160 -20.22 10.38 -19.07
C PRO A 160 -19.05 9.95 -19.97
N TYR A 161 -19.24 8.99 -20.89
CA TYR A 161 -18.17 8.51 -21.78
C TYR A 161 -17.58 9.59 -22.69
N TYR A 162 -18.27 10.71 -22.92
CA TYR A 162 -17.72 11.81 -23.73
C TYR A 162 -16.58 12.57 -23.05
N LEU A 163 -16.56 12.60 -21.71
CA LEU A 163 -15.55 13.29 -20.91
C LEU A 163 -14.46 12.33 -20.41
N LEU A 164 -14.68 11.02 -20.53
CA LEU A 164 -13.69 10.01 -20.15
C LEU A 164 -12.65 9.82 -21.27
N PRO A 165 -11.40 9.45 -20.92
CA PRO A 165 -10.38 9.06 -21.88
C PRO A 165 -10.90 7.96 -22.83
N LYS A 166 -10.47 8.02 -24.10
CA LYS A 166 -10.82 7.02 -25.12
C LYS A 166 -9.83 5.86 -25.23
N PHE A 167 -8.63 6.05 -24.70
CA PHE A 167 -7.55 5.08 -24.75
C PHE A 167 -6.89 4.96 -23.37
N PRO A 168 -6.36 3.78 -23.01
CA PRO A 168 -5.64 3.60 -21.77
C PRO A 168 -4.39 4.48 -21.71
N ARG A 169 -4.03 4.88 -20.49
CA ARG A 169 -2.76 5.53 -20.21
C ARG A 169 -1.61 4.57 -20.48
N ARG A 170 -0.46 5.10 -20.87
CA ARG A 170 0.77 4.31 -21.00
C ARG A 170 1.20 3.84 -19.60
N ILE A 171 1.03 2.55 -19.34
CA ILE A 171 1.42 1.90 -18.08
C ILE A 171 2.90 1.53 -18.07
N ILE A 172 3.45 1.19 -16.91
CA ILE A 172 4.76 0.54 -16.82
C ILE A 172 4.55 -0.95 -17.06
N ILE A 173 5.33 -1.52 -17.97
CA ILE A 173 5.37 -2.97 -18.24
C ILE A 173 6.80 -3.40 -17.93
N GLU A 174 6.95 -4.50 -17.19
CA GLU A 174 8.26 -5.07 -16.89
C GLU A 174 8.61 -6.16 -17.91
N HIS A 175 9.90 -6.30 -18.19
CA HIS A 175 10.41 -7.23 -19.20
C HIS A 175 10.08 -8.71 -18.89
N TRP A 176 9.81 -9.07 -17.64
CA TRP A 176 9.51 -10.44 -17.22
C TRP A 176 8.01 -10.78 -17.23
N TRP A 177 7.13 -9.80 -17.50
CA TRP A 177 5.70 -10.04 -17.63
C TRP A 177 5.40 -10.92 -18.86
N LYS A 178 4.24 -11.57 -18.85
CA LYS A 178 3.75 -12.35 -19.98
C LYS A 178 2.73 -11.54 -20.76
N VAL A 179 2.87 -11.58 -22.07
CA VAL A 179 1.94 -10.99 -23.03
C VAL A 179 1.08 -12.11 -23.58
N GLU A 180 -0.24 -11.93 -23.53
CA GLU A 180 -1.21 -12.87 -24.08
C GLU A 180 -2.17 -12.19 -25.05
N VAL A 181 -2.66 -12.96 -26.04
CA VAL A 181 -3.67 -12.50 -26.99
C VAL A 181 -4.99 -12.25 -26.26
N GLY A 182 -5.60 -11.09 -26.49
CA GLY A 182 -6.96 -10.79 -26.07
C GLY A 182 -7.98 -11.35 -27.06
N TYR A 183 -9.06 -10.61 -27.29
CA TYR A 183 -10.06 -10.96 -28.30
C TYR A 183 -9.84 -10.11 -29.56
N VAL A 184 -9.42 -10.76 -30.64
CA VAL A 184 -9.06 -10.14 -31.92
C VAL A 184 -10.14 -10.40 -32.96
N LEU A 185 -10.61 -9.35 -33.63
CA LEU A 185 -11.51 -9.44 -34.79
C LEU A 185 -10.74 -9.25 -36.10
N GLU A 186 -11.32 -9.73 -37.21
CA GLU A 186 -10.75 -9.51 -38.56
C GLU A 186 -10.59 -8.02 -38.90
N SER A 187 -11.51 -7.17 -38.44
CA SER A 187 -11.41 -5.72 -38.62
C SER A 187 -10.18 -5.12 -37.92
N ASP A 188 -9.78 -5.71 -36.78
CA ASP A 188 -8.64 -5.21 -36.02
C ASP A 188 -7.34 -5.51 -36.77
N VAL A 189 -7.23 -6.71 -37.36
CA VAL A 189 -6.08 -7.17 -38.15
C VAL A 189 -5.80 -6.25 -39.34
N GLN A 190 -6.84 -5.75 -40.02
CA GLN A 190 -6.70 -4.85 -41.17
C GLN A 190 -6.04 -3.50 -40.83
N THR A 191 -6.09 -3.07 -39.58
CA THR A 191 -5.56 -1.76 -39.14
C THR A 191 -4.16 -1.85 -38.52
N LEU A 192 -3.57 -3.03 -38.43
CA LEU A 192 -2.28 -3.26 -37.79
C LEU A 192 -1.12 -3.04 -38.76
N SER A 193 0.00 -2.55 -38.22
CA SER A 193 1.28 -2.50 -38.92
C SER A 193 1.90 -3.90 -39.05
N ALA A 194 2.85 -4.08 -39.97
CA ALA A 194 3.50 -5.36 -40.20
C ALA A 194 4.23 -5.90 -38.94
N GLU A 195 4.81 -5.02 -38.13
CA GLU A 195 5.45 -5.37 -36.85
C GLU A 195 4.43 -5.83 -35.81
N GLU A 196 3.28 -5.14 -35.71
CA GLU A 196 2.20 -5.49 -34.80
C GLU A 196 1.57 -6.84 -35.17
N LEU A 197 1.39 -7.09 -36.47
CA LEU A 197 0.91 -8.37 -36.99
C LEU A 197 1.87 -9.51 -36.67
N ALA A 198 3.18 -9.33 -36.91
CA ALA A 198 4.18 -10.35 -36.62
C ALA A 198 4.21 -10.76 -35.14
N VAL A 199 4.06 -9.79 -34.23
CA VAL A 199 3.95 -10.07 -32.78
C VAL A 199 2.64 -10.77 -32.45
N LEU A 200 1.52 -10.34 -33.06
CA LEU A 200 0.22 -10.94 -32.84
C LEU A 200 0.15 -12.39 -33.33
N ASP A 201 0.65 -12.67 -34.54
CA ASP A 201 0.75 -14.01 -35.11
C ASP A 201 1.60 -14.92 -34.24
N ARG A 202 2.75 -14.42 -33.76
CA ARG A 202 3.60 -15.17 -32.81
C ARG A 202 2.85 -15.52 -31.51
N LEU A 203 2.02 -14.61 -30.99
CA LEU A 203 1.22 -14.88 -29.79
C LEU A 203 0.08 -15.89 -30.04
N ILE A 204 -0.47 -15.92 -31.26
CA ILE A 204 -1.50 -16.88 -31.67
C ILE A 204 -0.90 -18.27 -31.87
N ASP A 205 0.24 -18.37 -32.58
CA ASP A 205 0.87 -19.63 -32.95
C ASP A 205 1.59 -20.31 -31.78
N TYR A 206 2.33 -19.53 -30.98
CA TYR A 206 3.19 -20.06 -29.92
C TYR A 206 2.64 -19.80 -28.50
N GLY A 207 1.51 -19.10 -28.39
CA GLY A 207 0.92 -18.73 -27.10
C GLY A 207 1.68 -17.62 -26.38
N ALA A 208 1.50 -17.54 -25.06
CA ALA A 208 2.00 -16.46 -24.22
C ALA A 208 3.53 -16.26 -24.35
N GLN A 209 3.96 -15.03 -24.64
CA GLN A 209 5.38 -14.67 -24.78
C GLN A 209 5.84 -13.77 -23.64
N THR A 210 7.12 -13.81 -23.29
CA THR A 210 7.71 -12.88 -22.32
C THR A 210 7.86 -11.49 -22.95
N ALA A 211 7.40 -10.45 -22.27
CA ALA A 211 7.40 -9.08 -22.79
C ALA A 211 8.80 -8.62 -23.25
N GLY A 212 9.83 -8.95 -22.49
CA GLY A 212 11.23 -8.63 -22.80
C GLY A 212 11.79 -9.29 -24.07
N SER A 213 11.12 -10.30 -24.61
CA SER A 213 11.48 -10.93 -25.90
C SER A 213 10.86 -10.23 -27.11
N LEU A 214 9.92 -9.31 -26.88
CA LEU A 214 9.18 -8.57 -27.89
C LEU A 214 9.65 -7.11 -27.92
N ASP A 215 9.33 -6.39 -28.99
CA ASP A 215 9.60 -4.95 -29.04
C ASP A 215 8.71 -4.17 -28.05
N TYR A 216 9.34 -3.29 -27.27
CA TYR A 216 8.68 -2.50 -26.23
C TYR A 216 7.55 -1.60 -26.77
N GLU A 217 7.78 -0.90 -27.89
CA GLU A 217 6.79 0.01 -28.47
C GLU A 217 5.64 -0.76 -29.11
N VAL A 218 5.93 -1.88 -29.80
CA VAL A 218 4.89 -2.75 -30.38
C VAL A 218 3.96 -3.28 -29.28
N VAL A 219 4.50 -3.77 -28.16
CA VAL A 219 3.70 -4.25 -27.02
C VAL A 219 2.81 -3.12 -26.48
N HIS A 220 3.33 -1.91 -26.33
CA HIS A 220 2.54 -0.77 -25.87
C HIS A 220 1.41 -0.38 -26.84
N ARG A 221 1.67 -0.40 -28.15
CA ARG A 221 0.64 -0.10 -29.16
C ARG A 221 -0.45 -1.16 -29.18
N LEU A 222 -0.09 -2.45 -29.14
CA LEU A 222 -1.05 -3.56 -29.05
C LEU A 222 -1.90 -3.50 -27.78
N TYR A 223 -1.28 -3.18 -26.63
CA TYR A 223 -1.99 -2.98 -25.37
C TYR A 223 -2.96 -1.81 -25.45
N ARG A 224 -2.55 -0.68 -26.04
CA ARG A 224 -3.41 0.50 -26.22
C ARG A 224 -4.64 0.22 -27.09
N ARG A 225 -4.51 -0.68 -28.07
CA ARG A 225 -5.62 -1.14 -28.91
C ARG A 225 -6.52 -2.19 -28.24
N GLY A 226 -6.12 -2.72 -27.07
CA GLY A 226 -6.88 -3.75 -26.35
C GLY A 226 -6.79 -5.15 -26.95
N LEU A 227 -5.82 -5.40 -27.84
CA LEU A 227 -5.66 -6.68 -28.54
C LEU A 227 -4.86 -7.71 -27.74
N ILE A 228 -4.15 -7.25 -26.72
CA ILE A 228 -3.38 -8.09 -25.79
C ILE A 228 -3.75 -7.74 -24.35
N TYR A 229 -3.52 -8.67 -23.46
CA TYR A 229 -3.51 -8.42 -22.02
C TYR A 229 -2.23 -8.94 -21.39
N LEU A 230 -1.95 -8.45 -20.18
CA LEU A 230 -0.69 -8.70 -19.49
C LEU A 230 -0.94 -9.62 -18.31
N ASP A 231 -0.21 -10.73 -18.26
CA ASP A 231 -0.09 -11.58 -17.08
C ASP A 231 1.21 -11.31 -16.33
N VAL A 232 1.14 -11.30 -15.00
CA VAL A 232 2.28 -11.00 -14.11
C VAL A 232 2.54 -12.27 -13.31
N PRO A 233 3.42 -13.15 -13.82
CA PRO A 233 3.60 -14.49 -13.27
C PRO A 233 4.39 -14.44 -11.96
N ILE A 234 3.82 -15.03 -10.91
CA ILE A 234 4.42 -15.09 -9.58
C ILE A 234 4.58 -16.55 -9.12
N SER A 235 5.81 -16.94 -8.79
CA SER A 235 6.12 -18.25 -8.21
C SER A 235 5.99 -18.24 -6.69
N GLY A 236 5.82 -19.42 -6.07
CA GLY A 236 5.84 -19.53 -4.60
C GLY A 236 7.21 -19.24 -3.99
N GLU A 237 8.28 -19.42 -4.76
CA GLU A 237 9.67 -19.19 -4.35
C GLU A 237 10.13 -17.74 -4.52
N ASP A 238 9.35 -16.92 -5.24
CA ASP A 238 9.67 -15.52 -5.45
C ASP A 238 9.70 -14.77 -4.12
N LYS A 239 10.60 -13.80 -4.03
CA LYS A 239 10.68 -12.83 -2.93
C LYS A 239 10.32 -11.45 -3.46
N ILE A 240 9.65 -10.66 -2.64
CA ILE A 240 9.24 -9.31 -2.99
C ILE A 240 9.81 -8.27 -2.02
N SER A 241 10.12 -7.09 -2.54
CA SER A 241 10.44 -5.90 -1.76
C SER A 241 9.34 -4.88 -1.94
N ILE A 242 8.90 -4.26 -0.84
CA ILE A 242 7.91 -3.18 -0.84
C ILE A 242 8.67 -1.88 -0.57
N PRO A 243 9.01 -1.09 -1.60
CA PRO A 243 9.61 0.23 -1.39
C PRO A 243 8.62 1.18 -0.70
N PRO A 244 9.10 2.30 -0.14
CA PRO A 244 8.23 3.35 0.39
C PRO A 244 7.15 3.75 -0.62
N LEU A 245 5.90 3.74 -0.17
CA LEU A 245 4.74 4.06 -1.00
C LEU A 245 4.77 5.53 -1.38
N GLN A 246 5.19 5.80 -2.62
CA GLN A 246 5.10 7.14 -3.19
C GLN A 246 3.70 7.35 -3.74
N ASN A 247 3.02 8.39 -3.23
CA ASN A 247 1.76 8.91 -3.75
C ASN A 247 0.59 7.90 -3.75
N PHE A 248 0.45 7.17 -2.64
CA PHE A 248 -0.64 6.21 -2.45
C PHE A 248 -2.02 6.91 -2.45
N VAL A 249 -3.02 6.26 -3.06
CA VAL A 249 -4.41 6.75 -3.03
C VAL A 249 -5.08 6.28 -1.75
N MET A 250 -5.35 7.23 -0.86
CA MET A 250 -6.04 6.98 0.40
C MET A 250 -7.50 7.43 0.28
N ASN A 251 -8.37 6.47 0.03
CA ASN A 251 -9.83 6.56 0.08
C ASN A 251 -10.36 5.79 1.32
N ARG A 252 -11.66 5.48 1.34
CA ARG A 252 -12.28 4.72 2.42
C ARG A 252 -12.12 3.21 2.19
N VAL A 253 -11.80 2.49 3.26
CA VAL A 253 -11.77 1.02 3.23
C VAL A 253 -13.18 0.49 3.04
N SER A 254 -13.37 -0.36 2.04
CA SER A 254 -14.68 -0.88 1.65
C SER A 254 -15.13 -2.09 2.46
N GLY A 255 -14.19 -2.74 3.16
CA GLY A 255 -14.42 -3.96 3.92
C GLY A 255 -14.46 -5.23 3.07
N ASP A 256 -14.01 -5.16 1.81
CA ASP A 256 -13.88 -6.34 0.95
C ASP A 256 -12.85 -7.34 1.52
N HIS A 257 -13.13 -8.63 1.34
CA HIS A 257 -12.26 -9.74 1.73
C HIS A 257 -10.93 -9.69 0.98
N PHE A 258 -10.92 -9.29 -0.31
CA PHE A 258 -9.68 -9.21 -1.07
C PHE A 258 -8.84 -7.99 -0.67
N GLU A 259 -9.45 -6.81 -0.48
CA GLU A 259 -8.77 -5.63 0.07
C GLU A 259 -8.15 -5.92 1.45
N SER A 260 -8.89 -6.61 2.33
CA SER A 260 -8.37 -7.05 3.63
C SER A 260 -7.17 -7.99 3.50
N LEU A 261 -7.21 -8.90 2.53
CA LEU A 261 -6.06 -9.77 2.22
C LEU A 261 -4.85 -8.96 1.75
N LEU A 262 -5.03 -7.96 0.89
CA LEU A 262 -3.92 -7.11 0.42
C LEU A 262 -3.23 -6.42 1.61
N TYR A 263 -4.00 -5.83 2.53
CA TYR A 263 -3.43 -5.25 3.75
C TYR A 263 -2.71 -6.29 4.63
N ASN A 264 -3.27 -7.50 4.77
CA ASN A 264 -2.60 -8.57 5.51
C ASN A 264 -1.27 -8.98 4.84
N VAL A 265 -1.21 -9.02 3.50
CA VAL A 265 0.03 -9.27 2.77
C VAL A 265 1.03 -8.13 2.98
N PHE A 266 0.61 -6.85 2.98
CA PHE A 266 1.48 -5.72 3.26
C PHE A 266 2.18 -5.82 4.62
N VAL A 267 1.44 -6.11 5.68
CA VAL A 267 1.98 -6.20 7.04
C VAL A 267 2.90 -7.42 7.20
N THR A 268 2.59 -8.52 6.51
CA THR A 268 3.35 -9.78 6.64
C THR A 268 4.53 -9.89 5.69
N ALA A 269 4.53 -9.18 4.56
CA ALA A 269 5.58 -9.22 3.55
C ALA A 269 6.94 -8.76 4.09
N ASP A 270 7.99 -9.35 3.53
CA ASP A 270 9.38 -9.07 3.90
C ASP A 270 10.31 -9.53 2.79
N GLU A 271 11.46 -8.87 2.63
CA GLU A 271 12.40 -9.14 1.55
C GLU A 271 13.07 -10.51 1.64
N GLN A 272 13.11 -11.09 2.85
CA GLN A 272 13.75 -12.37 3.13
C GLN A 272 12.79 -13.55 2.97
N SER A 273 11.47 -13.32 3.09
CA SER A 273 10.44 -14.36 3.06
C SER A 273 9.99 -14.70 1.63
N THR A 274 9.75 -15.98 1.35
CA THR A 274 9.13 -16.39 0.09
C THR A 274 7.61 -16.18 0.11
N ILE A 275 6.98 -16.15 -1.05
CA ILE A 275 5.51 -16.05 -1.14
C ILE A 275 4.83 -17.29 -0.54
N ALA A 276 5.46 -18.46 -0.62
CA ALA A 276 5.02 -19.67 0.06
C ALA A 276 5.03 -19.51 1.59
N ASP A 277 6.07 -18.87 2.15
CA ASP A 277 6.12 -18.55 3.58
C ASP A 277 5.00 -17.60 3.99
N LEU A 278 4.70 -16.59 3.17
CA LEU A 278 3.61 -15.65 3.41
C LEU A 278 2.25 -16.37 3.44
N ALA A 279 2.01 -17.28 2.49
CA ALA A 279 0.79 -18.09 2.47
C ALA A 279 0.65 -18.96 3.73
N GLN A 280 1.75 -19.54 4.21
CA GLN A 280 1.76 -20.32 5.45
C GLN A 280 1.48 -19.45 6.70
N ILE A 281 2.05 -18.25 6.77
CA ILE A 281 1.80 -17.32 7.89
C ILE A 281 0.35 -16.86 7.89
N LEU A 282 -0.19 -16.51 6.73
CA LEU A 282 -1.57 -16.02 6.57
C LEU A 282 -2.63 -17.14 6.64
N GLN A 283 -2.25 -18.40 6.43
CA GLN A 283 -3.19 -19.54 6.27
C GLN A 283 -4.19 -19.32 5.13
N VAL A 284 -3.69 -18.72 4.05
CA VAL A 284 -4.45 -18.43 2.82
C VAL A 284 -3.88 -19.30 1.71
N PRO A 285 -4.71 -19.82 0.78
CA PRO A 285 -4.21 -20.59 -0.36
C PRO A 285 -3.12 -19.83 -1.13
N LEU A 286 -2.06 -20.57 -1.51
CA LEU A 286 -0.90 -19.99 -2.19
C LEU A 286 -1.30 -19.17 -3.43
N ASP A 287 -2.27 -19.66 -4.21
CA ASP A 287 -2.70 -18.98 -5.43
C ASP A 287 -3.36 -17.62 -5.16
N THR A 288 -4.07 -17.45 -4.05
CA THR A 288 -4.65 -16.15 -3.67
C THR A 288 -3.56 -15.16 -3.25
N VAL A 289 -2.51 -15.63 -2.55
CA VAL A 289 -1.35 -14.79 -2.19
C VAL A 289 -0.52 -14.42 -3.43
N LYS A 290 -0.39 -15.34 -4.41
CA LYS A 290 0.21 -15.03 -5.71
C LYS A 290 -0.58 -13.97 -6.46
N GLN A 291 -1.91 -14.02 -6.45
CA GLN A 291 -2.77 -13.00 -7.06
C GLN A 291 -2.59 -11.64 -6.40
N ALA A 292 -2.58 -11.58 -5.07
CA ALA A 292 -2.29 -10.36 -4.31
C ALA A 292 -0.91 -9.78 -4.66
N THR A 293 0.12 -10.64 -4.71
CA THR A 293 1.49 -10.23 -5.05
C THR A 293 1.63 -9.78 -6.50
N SER A 294 0.94 -10.45 -7.42
CA SER A 294 0.84 -10.08 -8.84
C SER A 294 0.24 -8.69 -8.98
N LEU A 295 -0.83 -8.37 -8.22
CA LEU A 295 -1.41 -7.04 -8.18
C LEU A 295 -0.43 -6.00 -7.64
N PHE A 296 0.28 -6.27 -6.55
CA PHE A 296 1.28 -5.32 -6.03
C PHE A 296 2.39 -5.01 -7.03
N CYS A 297 2.84 -6.01 -7.80
CA CYS A 297 3.79 -5.78 -8.88
C CYS A 297 3.18 -4.93 -10.00
N ARG A 298 1.91 -5.16 -10.37
CA ARG A 298 1.19 -4.37 -11.39
C ARG A 298 1.00 -2.91 -10.97
N LEU A 299 0.71 -2.67 -9.70
CA LEU A 299 0.53 -1.33 -9.12
C LEU A 299 1.86 -0.63 -8.80
N ASN A 300 2.99 -1.32 -9.00
CA ASN A 300 4.33 -0.85 -8.63
C ASN A 300 4.48 -0.57 -7.12
N PHE A 301 3.72 -1.28 -6.29
CA PHE A 301 3.88 -1.29 -4.83
C PHE A 301 4.90 -2.33 -4.36
N ALA A 302 5.15 -3.36 -5.17
CA ALA A 302 6.16 -4.37 -4.89
C ALA A 302 7.06 -4.59 -6.09
N ARG A 303 8.33 -4.87 -5.83
CA ARG A 303 9.32 -5.28 -6.83
C ARG A 303 9.70 -6.73 -6.56
N ARG A 304 9.68 -7.56 -7.60
CA ARG A 304 10.20 -8.92 -7.52
C ARG A 304 11.72 -8.87 -7.37
N LYS A 305 12.24 -9.42 -6.28
CA LYS A 305 13.68 -9.57 -6.06
C LYS A 305 14.12 -10.72 -6.95
N GLN A 306 14.80 -10.42 -8.05
CA GLN A 306 15.27 -11.44 -8.99
C GLN A 306 16.12 -12.45 -8.23
N SER A 307 15.68 -13.70 -8.17
CA SER A 307 16.60 -14.81 -7.95
C SER A 307 17.57 -14.81 -9.13
N CYS A 308 18.85 -15.04 -8.85
CA CYS A 308 19.95 -15.15 -9.81
C CYS A 308 19.80 -16.40 -10.71
N VAL A 309 18.60 -16.67 -11.22
CA VAL A 309 18.34 -17.72 -12.19
C VAL A 309 18.63 -17.17 -13.58
N VAL A 310 19.85 -17.46 -13.99
CA VAL A 310 20.33 -17.63 -15.36
C VAL A 310 19.22 -18.29 -16.20
N ASN A 311 18.86 -17.72 -17.36
CA ASN A 311 17.93 -18.23 -18.40
C ASN A 311 16.67 -17.39 -18.68
N ALA A 312 16.78 -16.07 -18.70
CA ALA A 312 16.04 -15.29 -19.68
C ALA A 312 17.09 -14.65 -20.60
N GLY A 313 17.00 -14.90 -21.91
CA GLY A 313 17.88 -14.25 -22.89
C GLY A 313 17.91 -12.73 -22.67
N GLU A 314 18.99 -12.08 -23.13
CA GLU A 314 19.09 -10.63 -22.98
C GLU A 314 17.81 -9.96 -23.50
N PRO A 315 17.19 -9.05 -22.73
CA PRO A 315 15.98 -8.40 -23.15
C PRO A 315 16.25 -7.63 -24.45
N HIS A 316 15.24 -7.61 -25.34
CA HIS A 316 15.29 -6.92 -26.61
C HIS A 316 15.80 -5.47 -26.44
N GLU A 317 16.61 -4.98 -27.39
CA GLU A 317 17.38 -3.74 -27.21
C GLU A 317 16.51 -2.52 -26.84
N SER A 318 15.29 -2.45 -27.36
CA SER A 318 14.33 -1.38 -27.03
C SER A 318 14.00 -1.29 -25.53
N TRP A 319 14.13 -2.38 -24.77
CA TRP A 319 13.95 -2.38 -23.32
C TRP A 319 15.11 -1.73 -22.56
N ARG A 320 16.33 -1.70 -23.12
CA ARG A 320 17.48 -1.03 -22.48
C ARG A 320 17.28 0.49 -22.46
N ASN A 321 16.79 1.04 -23.56
CA ASN A 321 16.47 2.46 -23.69
C ASN A 321 15.24 2.83 -22.85
N ALA A 322 14.18 2.01 -22.91
CA ALA A 322 12.99 2.20 -22.08
C ALA A 322 13.31 2.17 -20.58
N ARG A 323 14.20 1.28 -20.12
CA ARG A 323 14.62 1.22 -18.71
C ARG A 323 15.39 2.48 -18.28
N ARG A 324 16.21 3.07 -19.16
CA ARG A 324 16.89 4.35 -18.89
C ARG A 324 15.90 5.51 -18.82
N GLU A 325 14.91 5.56 -19.71
CA GLU A 325 13.84 6.56 -19.65
C GLU A 325 12.97 6.40 -18.40
N GLN A 326 12.66 5.17 -18.01
CA GLN A 326 11.93 4.85 -16.78
C GLN A 326 12.72 5.20 -15.51
N GLN A 327 14.05 5.13 -15.55
CA GLN A 327 14.95 5.52 -14.44
C GLN A 327 15.22 7.04 -14.39
N ASN A 328 15.33 7.71 -15.54
CA ASN A 328 15.60 9.15 -15.66
C ASN A 328 14.35 10.02 -15.49
N GLN A 329 13.15 9.44 -15.42
CA GLN A 329 11.99 10.13 -14.87
C GLN A 329 12.08 10.08 -13.34
N PRO A 330 12.39 11.20 -12.64
CA PRO A 330 12.53 11.18 -11.19
C PRO A 330 11.20 10.76 -10.56
N GLY A 331 11.23 9.66 -9.79
CA GLY A 331 10.24 9.36 -8.77
C GLY A 331 8.78 9.36 -9.22
N ARG A 332 8.48 8.89 -10.44
CA ARG A 332 7.10 8.56 -10.79
C ARG A 332 6.80 7.08 -10.47
N THR A 333 6.43 6.79 -9.23
CA THR A 333 5.11 6.12 -9.12
C THR A 333 4.10 7.01 -9.84
N ILE A 334 3.10 6.44 -10.51
CA ILE A 334 2.24 7.06 -11.54
C ILE A 334 1.36 8.26 -11.07
N PHE A 335 1.77 8.94 -10.01
CA PHE A 335 1.05 9.92 -9.21
C PHE A 335 1.93 11.14 -8.86
N ASN A 336 2.66 11.74 -9.81
CA ASN A 336 3.38 12.99 -9.51
C ASN A 336 2.38 14.17 -9.44
N TYR A 337 1.88 14.44 -8.24
CA TYR A 337 0.96 15.55 -7.93
C TYR A 337 1.71 16.89 -7.75
N HIS A 338 3.05 16.88 -7.64
CA HIS A 338 3.82 18.04 -7.20
C HIS A 338 4.52 18.83 -8.31
N SER A 339 4.64 18.30 -9.53
CA SER A 339 5.22 19.04 -10.67
C SER A 339 4.39 20.25 -11.13
N LEU A 340 3.10 20.31 -10.79
CA LEU A 340 2.20 21.41 -11.20
C LEU A 340 2.03 22.50 -10.13
N LEU A 341 2.28 22.17 -8.86
CA LEU A 341 2.23 23.13 -7.75
C LEU A 341 3.48 24.00 -7.67
N LEU A 342 4.66 23.45 -8.00
CA LEU A 342 5.92 24.21 -8.01
C LEU A 342 6.11 25.07 -9.27
N SER A 343 5.35 24.80 -10.34
CA SER A 343 5.38 25.60 -11.58
C SER A 343 4.43 26.81 -11.55
N GLN A 344 3.59 26.95 -10.51
CA GLN A 344 2.67 28.09 -10.37
C GLN A 344 3.28 29.31 -9.66
N ASP A 345 4.49 29.19 -9.08
CA ASP A 345 5.18 30.32 -8.40
C ASP A 345 6.28 30.98 -9.27
N SER A 346 6.29 30.78 -10.59
CA SER A 346 7.32 31.38 -11.47
C SER A 346 6.80 32.01 -12.77
N VAL A 347 5.51 32.39 -12.84
CA VAL A 347 4.97 33.07 -14.03
C VAL A 347 4.16 34.31 -13.65
N GLU A 348 4.80 35.29 -13.03
CA GLU A 348 4.37 36.68 -13.13
C GLU A 348 5.60 37.60 -13.07
N SER A 349 6.09 38.01 -14.25
CA SER A 349 6.58 39.36 -14.56
C SER A 349 7.53 39.32 -15.76
N ASP A 350 6.98 39.08 -16.95
CA ASP A 350 7.58 39.60 -18.18
C ASP A 350 6.52 40.37 -18.94
N LEU A 351 6.87 41.61 -19.28
CA LEU A 351 6.23 42.61 -20.18
C LEU A 351 5.74 43.90 -19.49
N SER A 352 6.63 44.90 -19.39
CA SER A 352 6.35 46.24 -19.92
C SER A 352 7.63 47.06 -20.14
N GLU A 353 7.58 47.85 -21.21
CA GLU A 353 8.63 48.56 -21.91
C GLU A 353 9.15 49.86 -21.25
N PHE A 354 10.39 50.22 -21.65
CA PHE A 354 10.96 51.57 -21.86
C PHE A 354 11.09 52.57 -20.69
N GLY A 355 12.36 52.87 -20.35
CA GLY A 355 12.82 54.27 -20.18
C GLY A 355 13.63 54.63 -18.93
N ARG A 356 14.89 55.03 -19.18
CA ARG A 356 15.75 55.98 -18.42
C ARG A 356 16.54 55.48 -17.18
N GLY A 357 17.84 55.25 -17.40
CA GLY A 357 18.95 56.10 -16.91
C GLY A 357 19.35 56.10 -15.43
N GLY A 358 20.60 55.65 -15.17
CA GLY A 358 21.52 56.33 -14.24
C GLY A 358 21.81 55.69 -12.88
N GLU A 359 23.08 55.28 -12.71
CA GLU A 359 23.94 55.41 -11.50
C GLU A 359 23.98 54.31 -10.39
N ASP A 360 25.22 53.78 -10.25
CA ASP A 360 26.00 53.40 -9.06
C ASP A 360 25.71 52.14 -8.18
N SER A 361 26.56 51.10 -8.39
CA SER A 361 27.50 50.39 -7.47
C SER A 361 27.25 50.30 -5.93
N PRO A 362 27.95 49.41 -5.18
CA PRO A 362 28.43 48.05 -5.45
C PRO A 362 28.20 47.05 -4.26
N SER A 363 28.54 45.77 -4.49
CA SER A 363 28.68 44.69 -3.50
C SER A 363 29.81 44.93 -2.46
N PRO A 364 29.89 44.12 -1.40
CA PRO A 364 31.18 43.69 -0.89
C PRO A 364 31.35 42.16 -0.72
N ALA A 365 32.60 41.76 -0.91
CA ALA A 365 33.18 40.42 -0.94
C ALA A 365 33.39 39.81 0.47
N GLU A 366 33.34 38.47 0.56
CA GLU A 366 34.41 37.53 0.95
C GLU A 366 35.06 37.71 2.33
N ASP A 367 35.02 36.64 3.13
CA ASP A 367 36.22 36.15 3.84
C ASP A 367 36.04 34.67 4.25
N SER A 368 37.00 33.84 3.82
CA SER A 368 37.33 32.52 4.37
C SER A 368 38.65 32.64 5.15
N PRO A 369 38.82 31.85 6.22
CA PRO A 369 39.91 30.86 6.21
C PRO A 369 39.49 29.58 6.98
N GLY A 370 40.02 28.38 6.78
CA GLY A 370 41.14 27.86 6.01
C GLY A 370 41.31 26.37 6.39
N ASP A 371 41.86 25.59 5.46
CA ASP A 371 42.11 24.15 5.50
C ASP A 371 42.92 23.65 6.71
N PHE A 372 42.57 22.44 7.17
CA PHE A 372 43.58 21.44 7.54
C PHE A 372 43.16 20.08 7.00
N SER A 373 44.00 19.50 6.14
CA SER A 373 43.79 18.26 5.44
C SER A 373 44.68 17.13 5.98
N THR A 374 44.10 15.93 5.93
CA THR A 374 44.69 14.61 5.60
C THR A 374 45.19 13.67 6.72
N MET A 375 44.82 12.39 6.48
CA MET A 375 45.23 11.09 7.06
C MET A 375 44.38 10.65 8.28
N SER A 376 43.65 9.53 8.26
CA SER A 376 43.99 8.22 7.68
C SER A 376 42.77 7.30 7.44
N ASP A 377 42.76 6.70 6.24
CA ASP A 377 42.39 5.33 5.87
C ASP A 377 41.18 4.60 6.47
N ALA A 378 40.18 4.43 5.60
CA ALA A 378 39.72 3.15 5.08
C ALA A 378 39.78 1.91 6.01
N VAL A 379 38.67 1.65 6.71
CA VAL A 379 38.12 0.30 6.83
C VAL A 379 36.64 0.38 6.45
N ARG A 380 36.33 -0.02 5.21
CA ARG A 380 34.97 -0.48 4.88
C ARG A 380 34.81 -1.78 5.66
N GLU A 381 34.12 -1.74 6.79
CA GLU A 381 33.60 -2.98 7.39
C GLU A 381 32.61 -3.58 6.40
N GLU A 382 33.07 -4.59 5.67
CA GLU A 382 32.18 -5.54 5.01
C GLU A 382 31.25 -6.10 6.09
N SER A 383 29.97 -5.74 5.99
CA SER A 383 28.93 -6.33 6.80
C SER A 383 28.98 -7.84 6.62
N VAL A 384 29.44 -8.55 7.66
CA VAL A 384 29.40 -10.01 7.74
C VAL A 384 28.02 -10.48 7.26
N PRO A 385 27.91 -11.41 6.30
CA PRO A 385 26.63 -11.94 5.87
C PRO A 385 26.00 -12.68 7.05
N ARG A 386 25.10 -12.00 7.75
CA ARG A 386 24.36 -12.56 8.89
C ARG A 386 23.40 -13.62 8.36
N SER A 387 23.22 -14.68 9.15
CA SER A 387 22.43 -15.86 8.75
C SER A 387 21.04 -15.45 8.26
N PRO A 388 20.54 -16.00 7.13
CA PRO A 388 19.24 -15.67 6.55
C PRO A 388 18.03 -16.04 7.42
N ASP A 389 18.24 -16.68 8.59
CA ASP A 389 17.23 -17.08 9.58
C ASP A 389 17.28 -16.27 10.89
N ALA A 390 18.05 -15.18 10.94
CA ALA A 390 18.14 -14.37 12.14
C ALA A 390 16.85 -13.54 12.36
N LYS A 391 16.04 -13.94 13.36
CA LYS A 391 14.87 -13.15 13.78
C LYS A 391 15.25 -11.70 14.12
N ARG A 392 14.40 -10.76 13.68
CA ARG A 392 14.57 -9.30 13.84
C ARG A 392 14.06 -8.80 15.19
N VAL A 393 14.30 -7.54 15.49
CA VAL A 393 13.66 -6.83 16.61
C VAL A 393 12.58 -5.91 16.06
N GLY A 394 11.37 -5.96 16.64
CA GLY A 394 10.26 -5.09 16.22
C GLY A 394 10.16 -3.85 17.10
N PHE A 395 10.27 -2.67 16.53
CA PHE A 395 9.97 -1.40 17.19
C PHE A 395 8.52 -1.03 16.94
N VAL A 396 7.69 -1.11 17.97
CA VAL A 396 6.24 -0.87 17.87
C VAL A 396 5.94 0.61 18.09
N PHE A 397 5.13 1.18 17.20
CA PHE A 397 4.62 2.54 17.28
C PHE A 397 3.10 2.55 17.02
N ASP A 398 2.44 3.67 17.31
CA ASP A 398 1.02 3.88 17.08
C ASP A 398 0.77 4.96 16.01
N SER A 399 -0.50 5.15 15.64
CA SER A 399 -0.92 6.17 14.67
C SER A 399 -0.51 7.61 15.01
N THR A 400 -0.16 7.90 16.27
CA THR A 400 0.32 9.23 16.67
C THR A 400 1.64 9.56 16.00
N LEU A 401 2.56 8.59 15.91
CA LEU A 401 3.84 8.79 15.24
C LEU A 401 3.65 9.12 13.76
N THR A 402 2.78 8.39 13.06
CA THR A 402 2.50 8.66 11.65
C THR A 402 1.86 10.02 11.45
N ALA A 403 0.98 10.47 12.34
CA ALA A 403 0.38 11.79 12.27
C ALA A 403 1.43 12.91 12.40
N PHE A 404 2.41 12.75 13.31
CA PHE A 404 3.48 13.73 13.50
C PHE A 404 4.40 13.82 12.28
N LEU A 405 4.75 12.67 11.68
CA LEU A 405 5.61 12.63 10.48
C LEU A 405 4.92 13.16 9.21
N MET A 406 3.58 13.24 9.21
CA MET A 406 2.79 13.77 8.09
C MET A 406 2.69 15.30 8.09
N MET A 407 3.22 15.98 9.10
CA MET A 407 3.17 17.44 9.17
C MET A 407 4.06 18.08 8.11
N GLY A 408 3.50 19.03 7.35
CA GLY A 408 4.15 19.62 6.18
C GLY A 408 5.41 20.44 6.46
N ASN A 409 5.69 20.75 7.73
CA ASN A 409 6.82 21.57 8.15
C ASN A 409 8.11 20.74 8.36
N LEU A 410 8.04 19.41 8.25
CA LEU A 410 9.21 18.52 8.30
C LEU A 410 9.78 18.29 6.90
N SER A 411 10.82 17.45 6.76
CA SER A 411 11.37 17.08 5.46
C SER A 411 10.27 16.51 4.53
N PRO A 412 10.16 16.96 3.27
CA PRO A 412 9.16 16.47 2.32
C PRO A 412 9.26 14.96 2.06
N GLY A 413 10.47 14.37 2.21
CA GLY A 413 10.67 12.93 2.08
C GLY A 413 10.05 12.11 3.23
N LEU A 414 9.88 12.70 4.43
CA LEU A 414 9.27 12.01 5.57
C LEU A 414 7.79 11.71 5.35
N LYS A 415 7.08 12.55 4.59
CA LYS A 415 5.67 12.31 4.26
C LYS A 415 5.48 10.96 3.54
N THR A 416 6.37 10.62 2.61
CA THR A 416 6.33 9.32 1.90
C THR A 416 6.52 8.16 2.86
N HIS A 417 7.50 8.25 3.77
CA HIS A 417 7.71 7.23 4.79
C HIS A 417 6.55 7.15 5.78
N ALA A 418 5.95 8.28 6.15
CA ALA A 418 4.81 8.34 7.05
C ALA A 418 3.55 7.68 6.44
N VAL A 419 3.28 7.93 5.16
CA VAL A 419 2.21 7.23 4.42
C VAL A 419 2.48 5.72 4.39
N THR A 420 3.73 5.32 4.15
CA THR A 420 4.12 3.90 4.17
C THR A 420 3.88 3.28 5.55
N LEU A 421 4.35 3.93 6.62
CA LEU A 421 4.16 3.49 8.00
C LEU A 421 2.67 3.44 8.40
N PHE A 422 1.82 4.29 7.81
CA PHE A 422 0.39 4.29 8.04
C PHE A 422 -0.32 3.17 7.26
N GLU A 423 -0.16 3.12 5.94
CA GLU A 423 -0.92 2.20 5.06
C GLU A 423 -0.37 0.78 5.06
N VAL A 424 0.95 0.61 4.94
CA VAL A 424 1.59 -0.72 5.01
C VAL A 424 1.63 -1.19 6.47
N GLY A 425 1.78 -0.27 7.41
CA GLY A 425 1.91 -0.60 8.83
C GLY A 425 3.28 -1.16 9.21
N LYS A 426 4.24 -1.19 8.28
CA LYS A 426 5.58 -1.74 8.48
C LYS A 426 6.62 -0.96 7.69
N LEU A 427 7.80 -0.77 8.28
CA LEU A 427 9.03 -0.39 7.57
C LEU A 427 10.14 -1.38 7.95
N CYS A 428 10.65 -2.12 6.97
CA CYS A 428 11.72 -3.10 7.19
C CYS A 428 13.10 -2.43 7.35
N ASP A 429 14.07 -3.14 7.94
CA ASP A 429 15.45 -2.66 8.13
C ASP A 429 16.10 -2.16 6.82
N GLU A 430 15.78 -2.79 5.68
CA GLU A 430 16.28 -2.40 4.36
C GLU A 430 15.92 -0.95 3.99
N GLY A 431 14.72 -0.49 4.36
CA GLY A 431 14.26 0.88 4.15
C GLY A 431 14.62 1.85 5.28
N MET A 432 15.23 1.35 6.36
CA MET A 432 15.53 2.14 7.57
C MET A 432 16.60 3.21 7.31
N ASN A 433 17.61 2.89 6.50
CA ASN A 433 18.71 3.82 6.23
C ASN A 433 18.21 5.06 5.47
N ASP A 434 17.31 4.88 4.50
CA ASP A 434 16.71 5.99 3.77
C ASP A 434 15.83 6.85 4.71
N PHE A 435 15.04 6.20 5.58
CA PHE A 435 14.24 6.90 6.59
C PHE A 435 15.11 7.70 7.57
N LEU A 436 16.24 7.15 8.02
CA LEU A 436 17.18 7.86 8.90
C LEU A 436 17.83 9.06 8.22
N ARG A 437 18.16 8.98 6.93
CA ARG A 437 18.66 10.13 6.15
C ARG A 437 17.59 11.23 6.03
N GLU A 438 16.33 10.87 5.85
CA GLU A 438 15.24 11.85 5.83
C GLU A 438 15.00 12.49 7.21
N LEU A 439 15.14 11.72 8.30
CA LEU A 439 15.07 12.26 9.66
C LEU A 439 16.27 13.15 10.02
N GLU A 440 17.44 12.89 9.42
CA GLU A 440 18.66 13.69 9.65
C GLU A 440 18.56 15.10 9.07
N LYS A 441 17.76 15.29 8.01
CA LYS A 441 17.47 16.61 7.45
C LYS A 441 16.66 17.51 8.40
N VAL A 442 16.04 16.93 9.44
CA VAL A 442 15.27 17.68 10.43
C VAL A 442 16.25 18.31 11.43
N SER A 443 16.49 19.61 11.31
CA SER A 443 17.41 20.34 12.19
C SER A 443 16.71 20.83 13.46
N ILE A 444 17.47 20.89 14.55
CA ILE A 444 17.04 21.53 15.82
C ILE A 444 16.87 23.04 15.63
N LEU A 445 17.61 23.65 14.70
CA LEU A 445 17.56 25.09 14.43
C LEU A 445 16.19 25.53 13.87
N ASP A 446 15.47 24.62 13.22
CA ASP A 446 14.11 24.87 12.72
C ASP A 446 13.05 24.72 13.83
N ALA A 447 13.44 24.26 15.02
CA ALA A 447 12.57 24.02 16.18
C ALA A 447 12.46 25.23 17.13
N ASP A 448 13.04 26.38 16.77
CA ASP A 448 13.04 27.63 17.55
C ASP A 448 11.65 28.32 17.64
N GLY A 449 10.60 27.71 17.09
CA GLY A 449 9.21 28.16 17.28
C GLY A 449 8.64 27.73 18.64
N GLU A 450 8.01 28.65 19.38
CA GLU A 450 7.27 28.29 20.59
C GLU A 450 6.02 27.43 20.26
N GLY A 451 5.77 26.37 21.05
CA GLY A 451 4.50 25.64 21.04
C GLY A 451 4.56 24.16 20.63
N GLU A 452 3.44 23.65 20.11
CA GLU A 452 3.28 22.23 19.74
C GLU A 452 4.17 21.82 18.56
N VAL A 453 4.49 22.77 17.67
CA VAL A 453 5.35 22.53 16.50
C VAL A 453 6.73 22.06 16.92
N SER A 454 7.36 22.74 17.87
CA SER A 454 8.68 22.35 18.41
C SER A 454 8.67 20.93 18.99
N ARG A 455 7.55 20.49 19.60
CA ARG A 455 7.46 19.11 20.12
C ARG A 455 7.59 18.07 19.00
N TYR A 456 7.03 18.31 17.82
CA TYR A 456 7.12 17.38 16.69
C TYR A 456 8.56 17.25 16.17
N PHE A 457 9.31 18.36 16.09
CA PHE A 457 10.74 18.33 15.76
C PHE A 457 11.53 17.51 16.79
N HIS A 458 11.30 17.76 18.08
CA HIS A 458 11.92 16.98 19.15
C HIS A 458 11.58 15.48 19.05
N HIS A 459 10.33 15.13 18.73
CA HIS A 459 9.92 13.74 18.54
C HIS A 459 10.66 13.06 17.38
N ALA A 460 10.84 13.75 16.25
CA ALA A 460 11.59 13.21 15.10
C ALA A 460 13.08 12.98 15.43
N ILE A 461 13.71 13.92 16.14
CA ILE A 461 15.12 13.82 16.55
C ILE A 461 15.33 12.70 17.58
N ILE A 462 14.43 12.60 18.57
CA ILE A 462 14.46 11.53 19.57
C ILE A 462 14.23 10.18 18.89
N LEU A 463 13.31 10.08 17.94
CA LEU A 463 13.07 8.86 17.18
C LEU A 463 14.34 8.40 16.43
N ARG A 464 14.98 9.31 15.69
CA ARG A 464 16.26 9.03 15.00
C ARG A 464 17.31 8.52 15.99
N SER A 465 17.52 9.25 17.08
CA SER A 465 18.52 8.91 18.10
C SER A 465 18.22 7.55 18.75
N THR A 466 16.95 7.25 19.00
CA THR A 466 16.50 5.97 19.57
C THR A 466 16.75 4.81 18.61
N ILE A 467 16.40 4.96 17.33
CA ILE A 467 16.62 3.93 16.30
C ILE A 467 18.12 3.65 16.15
N VAL A 468 18.95 4.69 16.05
CA VAL A 468 20.41 4.54 15.94
C VAL A 468 20.99 3.85 17.17
N ALA A 469 20.60 4.28 18.38
CA ALA A 469 21.05 3.65 19.61
C ALA A 469 20.64 2.18 19.71
N LEU A 470 19.39 1.84 19.36
CA LEU A 470 18.90 0.47 19.37
C LEU A 470 19.65 -0.41 18.36
N LYS A 471 19.88 0.08 17.14
CA LYS A 471 20.66 -0.65 16.12
C LYS A 471 22.09 -0.92 16.60
N ASN A 472 22.73 0.07 17.24
CA ASN A 472 24.09 -0.07 17.76
C ASN A 472 24.17 -1.03 18.96
N VAL A 473 23.23 -0.94 19.91
CA VAL A 473 23.23 -1.77 21.13
C VAL A 473 22.89 -3.22 20.83
N LEU A 474 21.88 -3.46 19.98
CA LEU A 474 21.36 -4.80 19.71
C LEU A 474 22.11 -5.51 18.58
N ASN A 475 22.86 -4.75 17.76
CA ASN A 475 23.57 -5.24 16.59
C ASN A 475 22.72 -6.18 15.70
N THR A 476 21.42 -5.88 15.58
CA THR A 476 20.39 -6.71 14.93
C THR A 476 19.54 -5.83 14.01
N GLU A 477 18.95 -6.42 12.97
CA GLU A 477 17.97 -5.76 12.09
C GLU A 477 16.73 -5.30 12.89
N LEU A 478 16.30 -4.06 12.63
CA LEU A 478 15.17 -3.43 13.29
C LEU A 478 14.07 -3.13 12.29
N ASP A 479 12.85 -3.61 12.54
CA ASP A 479 11.67 -3.25 11.76
C ASP A 479 10.77 -2.32 12.58
N LEU A 480 10.21 -1.27 11.97
CA LEU A 480 9.15 -0.47 12.57
C LEU A 480 7.79 -1.12 12.31
N LEU A 481 6.98 -1.31 13.34
CA LEU A 481 5.68 -1.96 13.28
C LEU A 481 4.58 -1.09 13.87
N ARG A 482 3.55 -0.85 13.08
CA ARG A 482 2.35 -0.15 13.53
C ARG A 482 1.46 -1.10 14.34
N LEU A 483 1.13 -0.70 15.57
CA LEU A 483 0.32 -1.50 16.48
C LEU A 483 -1.07 -1.84 15.90
N GLU A 484 -1.75 -0.86 15.32
CA GLU A 484 -3.11 -1.04 14.78
C GLU A 484 -3.12 -2.01 13.59
N SER A 485 -2.07 -2.00 12.76
CA SER A 485 -1.92 -2.93 11.65
C SER A 485 -1.66 -4.36 12.12
N LEU A 486 -0.94 -4.54 13.24
CA LEU A 486 -0.78 -5.85 13.87
C LEU A 486 -2.07 -6.35 14.52
N GLU A 487 -2.90 -5.46 15.07
CA GLU A 487 -4.18 -5.81 15.67
C GLU A 487 -5.27 -6.10 14.63
N ALA A 488 -5.18 -5.50 13.44
CA ALA A 488 -6.06 -5.80 12.31
C ALA A 488 -5.90 -7.25 11.79
N LEU A 489 -4.74 -7.87 12.03
CA LEU A 489 -4.51 -9.28 11.72
C LEU A 489 -5.30 -10.18 12.68
N ASP A 490 -5.77 -11.33 12.18
CA ASP A 490 -6.35 -12.32 13.08
C ASP A 490 -5.32 -12.81 14.10
N PHE A 491 -5.79 -13.12 15.31
CA PHE A 491 -4.94 -13.48 16.44
C PHE A 491 -3.93 -14.60 16.12
N LYS A 492 -4.35 -15.61 15.35
CA LYS A 492 -3.48 -16.75 15.02
C LYS A 492 -2.40 -16.33 14.01
N THR A 493 -2.75 -15.55 12.99
CA THR A 493 -1.80 -15.00 12.01
C THR A 493 -0.79 -14.07 12.68
N ARG A 494 -1.27 -13.17 13.56
CA ARG A 494 -0.40 -12.27 14.32
C ARG A 494 0.63 -13.04 15.14
N ASN A 495 0.21 -14.08 15.87
CA ASN A 495 1.14 -14.88 16.67
C ASN A 495 2.17 -15.62 15.81
N ARG A 496 1.73 -16.26 14.71
CA ARG A 496 2.64 -16.91 13.76
C ARG A 496 3.65 -15.94 13.16
N LEU A 497 3.20 -14.75 12.78
CA LEU A 497 4.07 -13.68 12.26
C LEU A 497 5.12 -13.29 13.29
N LEU A 498 4.69 -13.01 14.53
CA LEU A 498 5.56 -12.59 15.62
C LEU A 498 6.59 -13.66 15.96
N GLU A 499 6.14 -14.90 16.13
CA GLU A 499 7.00 -16.03 16.48
C GLU A 499 7.97 -16.41 15.36
N LYS A 500 7.57 -16.31 14.09
CA LYS A 500 8.44 -16.64 12.95
C LYS A 500 9.49 -15.55 12.71
N LYS A 501 9.12 -14.26 12.81
CA LYS A 501 9.98 -13.15 12.35
C LYS A 501 10.72 -12.38 13.44
N TYR A 502 10.19 -12.29 14.66
CA TYR A 502 10.73 -11.38 15.67
C TYR A 502 11.18 -12.12 16.94
N LYS A 503 12.27 -11.63 17.55
CA LYS A 503 12.76 -12.12 18.84
C LYS A 503 11.94 -11.56 19.99
N PHE A 504 11.70 -10.25 19.95
CA PHE A 504 10.94 -9.48 20.93
C PHE A 504 10.53 -8.14 20.31
N LEU A 505 9.62 -7.47 20.99
CA LEU A 505 9.09 -6.16 20.60
C LEU A 505 9.53 -5.09 21.59
N ILE A 506 9.78 -3.87 21.12
CA ILE A 506 10.12 -2.71 21.94
C ILE A 506 9.19 -1.54 21.58
N ALA A 507 8.72 -0.78 22.57
CA ALA A 507 8.10 0.53 22.34
C ALA A 507 8.80 1.59 23.19
N ALA A 508 9.29 2.66 22.55
CA ALA A 508 9.98 3.75 23.25
C ALA A 508 9.03 4.78 23.87
N ALA A 509 7.78 4.86 23.37
CA ALA A 509 6.75 5.74 23.89
C ALA A 509 5.54 4.91 24.38
N PRO A 510 4.74 5.42 25.34
CA PRO A 510 3.51 4.78 25.74
C PRO A 510 2.55 4.65 24.53
N LEU A 511 2.23 3.42 24.15
CA LEU A 511 1.34 3.15 23.03
C LEU A 511 -0.10 3.51 23.41
N SER A 512 -0.75 4.36 22.61
CA SER A 512 -2.13 4.80 22.87
C SER A 512 -3.19 3.72 22.56
N GLY A 513 -2.84 2.72 21.74
CA GLY A 513 -3.73 1.63 21.36
C GLY A 513 -4.06 0.66 22.50
N VAL A 514 -5.24 0.04 22.40
CA VAL A 514 -5.69 -1.02 23.30
C VAL A 514 -5.34 -2.35 22.66
N LEU A 515 -4.61 -3.21 23.35
CA LEU A 515 -4.40 -4.58 22.87
C LEU A 515 -5.58 -5.46 23.27
N SER A 516 -6.25 -6.04 22.28
CA SER A 516 -7.27 -7.07 22.53
C SER A 516 -6.71 -8.31 23.25
N VAL A 517 -5.46 -8.71 22.92
CA VAL A 517 -4.78 -9.88 23.50
C VAL A 517 -3.27 -9.60 23.59
N PRO A 518 -2.56 -10.00 24.68
CA PRO A 518 -1.12 -9.84 24.80
C PRO A 518 -0.34 -10.51 23.66
N PHE A 519 0.90 -10.04 23.45
CA PHE A 519 1.83 -10.62 22.48
C PHE A 519 2.36 -11.97 22.97
N THR A 520 2.64 -12.88 22.03
CA THR A 520 3.22 -14.20 22.34
C THR A 520 4.73 -14.15 22.57
N ILE A 521 5.40 -13.12 22.04
CA ILE A 521 6.83 -12.87 22.23
C ILE A 521 7.04 -11.77 23.29
N PRO A 522 8.23 -11.70 23.93
CA PRO A 522 8.52 -10.66 24.93
C PRO A 522 8.30 -9.25 24.37
N PHE A 523 7.69 -8.38 25.16
CA PHE A 523 7.45 -6.97 24.82
C PHE A 523 8.02 -6.07 25.90
N PHE A 524 8.84 -5.10 25.48
CA PHE A 524 9.47 -4.11 26.34
C PHE A 524 8.92 -2.73 26.00
N GLY A 525 8.00 -2.24 26.82
CA GLY A 525 7.39 -0.93 26.59
C GLY A 525 6.24 -0.66 27.55
N GLN A 526 5.58 0.46 27.36
CA GLN A 526 4.39 0.86 28.12
C GLN A 526 3.23 1.04 27.15
N PHE A 527 2.01 0.69 27.58
CA PHE A 527 0.79 1.19 26.92
C PHE A 527 0.20 2.29 27.78
N TYR A 528 -0.38 3.30 27.14
CA TYR A 528 -1.09 4.39 27.79
C TYR A 528 -2.31 3.88 28.56
N ARG A 529 -2.94 2.79 28.07
CA ARG A 529 -4.07 2.10 28.71
C ARG A 529 -3.92 0.58 28.61
N THR A 530 -3.04 -0.03 29.40
CA THR A 530 -3.00 -1.51 29.52
C THR A 530 -4.19 -2.07 30.32
N SER A 531 -4.79 -1.28 31.21
CA SER A 531 -6.02 -1.61 31.96
C SER A 531 -6.46 -0.40 32.81
N THR A 532 -7.69 -0.42 33.32
CA THR A 532 -8.13 0.47 34.43
C THR A 532 -7.27 0.31 35.71
N ASN A 533 -6.45 -0.73 35.78
CA ASN A 533 -5.58 -1.07 36.91
C ASN A 533 -4.10 -0.66 36.67
N SER A 534 -3.72 -0.22 35.47
CA SER A 534 -2.39 0.33 35.19
C SER A 534 -2.35 1.82 35.51
N HIS A 535 -2.64 2.14 36.76
CA HIS A 535 -2.63 3.49 37.29
C HIS A 535 -1.18 4.03 37.36
N ILE A 536 -0.99 5.35 37.41
CA ILE A 536 0.34 5.97 37.62
C ILE A 536 1.07 5.39 38.86
N TRP A 537 0.32 4.84 39.82
CA TRP A 537 0.84 4.21 41.03
C TRP A 537 1.62 2.93 40.76
N SER A 538 1.18 2.08 39.83
CA SER A 538 1.93 0.86 39.49
C SER A 538 3.24 1.21 38.77
N LYS A 539 3.23 2.25 37.93
CA LYS A 539 4.45 2.79 37.31
C LYS A 539 5.46 3.30 38.35
N LEU A 540 5.01 4.10 39.32
CA LEU A 540 5.85 4.58 40.42
C LEU A 540 6.35 3.43 41.31
N PHE A 541 5.52 2.41 41.54
CA PHE A 541 5.90 1.21 42.29
C PHE A 541 7.02 0.45 41.58
N TYR A 542 6.91 0.20 40.27
CA TYR A 542 7.98 -0.46 39.50
C TYR A 542 9.27 0.36 39.48
N TYR A 543 9.17 1.68 39.39
CA TYR A 543 10.34 2.58 39.48
C TYR A 543 11.03 2.50 40.83
N HIS A 544 10.25 2.44 41.92
CA HIS A 544 10.77 2.26 43.26
C HIS A 544 11.45 0.89 43.42
N MET A 545 10.77 -0.18 43.00
CA MET A 545 11.28 -1.55 43.10
C MET A 545 12.53 -1.78 42.24
N GLY A 546 12.58 -1.20 41.04
CA GLY A 546 13.69 -1.35 40.11
C GLY A 546 14.84 -0.36 40.31
N ALA A 547 14.67 0.65 41.19
CA ALA A 547 15.63 1.75 41.42
C ALA A 547 16.10 2.48 40.13
N TYR A 548 15.31 2.38 39.05
CA TYR A 548 15.67 2.85 37.70
C TYR A 548 14.69 3.89 37.12
N GLY A 549 13.79 4.42 37.94
CA GLY A 549 12.84 5.45 37.52
C GLY A 549 13.31 6.88 37.77
N PRO A 550 12.70 7.88 37.11
CA PRO A 550 12.96 9.28 37.39
C PRO A 550 12.61 9.62 38.84
N PRO A 551 13.39 10.50 39.50
CA PRO A 551 13.02 11.03 40.81
C PRO A 551 11.61 11.59 40.74
N SER A 552 10.74 11.14 41.63
CA SER A 552 9.32 11.46 41.61
C SER A 552 8.89 11.93 42.99
N LEU A 553 8.13 13.03 43.06
CA LEU A 553 7.58 13.58 44.30
C LEU A 553 6.07 13.65 44.17
N LEU A 554 5.36 12.98 45.08
CA LEU A 554 3.91 13.10 45.20
C LEU A 554 3.58 14.30 46.09
N LEU A 555 2.76 15.21 45.57
CA LEU A 555 2.24 16.36 46.33
C LEU A 555 0.72 16.24 46.43
N THR A 556 0.20 16.48 47.63
CA THR A 556 -1.25 16.53 47.83
C THR A 556 -1.79 17.86 47.31
N LYS A 557 -3.05 17.85 46.83
CA LYS A 557 -3.72 19.07 46.36
C LYS A 557 -3.74 20.12 47.47
N GLY A 558 -3.29 21.33 47.16
CA GLY A 558 -3.15 22.43 48.13
C GLY A 558 -1.73 22.60 48.70
N THR A 559 -0.78 21.73 48.33
CA THR A 559 0.62 21.93 48.70
C THR A 559 1.21 23.13 47.96
N VAL A 560 1.72 24.11 48.71
CA VAL A 560 2.44 25.27 48.16
C VAL A 560 3.93 25.02 48.27
N LEU A 561 4.62 24.93 47.12
CA LEU A 561 6.08 24.86 47.09
C LEU A 561 6.66 26.27 47.05
N THR A 562 7.43 26.65 48.07
CA THR A 562 8.15 27.93 48.11
C THR A 562 9.53 27.86 47.44
N HIS A 563 10.06 26.64 47.28
CA HIS A 563 11.37 26.37 46.68
C HIS A 563 11.33 25.05 45.91
N LEU A 564 12.24 24.88 44.96
CA LEU A 564 12.39 23.62 44.24
C LEU A 564 12.94 22.54 45.19
N PRO A 565 12.27 21.38 45.35
CA PRO A 565 12.77 20.28 46.16
C PRO A 565 14.17 19.84 45.73
N ARG A 566 15.02 19.53 46.71
CA ARG A 566 16.42 19.14 46.47
C ARG A 566 16.58 17.95 45.53
N LEU A 567 15.59 17.05 45.53
CA LEU A 567 15.51 15.89 44.64
C LEU A 567 15.58 16.27 43.15
N PHE A 568 15.17 17.48 42.80
CA PHE A 568 15.10 17.98 41.43
C PHE A 568 16.25 18.92 41.05
N LEU A 569 17.15 19.24 41.99
CA LEU A 569 18.33 20.06 41.70
C LEU A 569 19.26 19.29 40.76
N GLY A 570 19.37 19.75 39.51
CA GLY A 570 20.16 19.10 38.45
C GLY A 570 19.35 18.71 37.21
N TYR A 571 18.02 18.83 37.26
CA TYR A 571 17.15 18.55 36.11
C TYR A 571 16.64 19.86 35.49
N GLY A 572 16.82 20.04 34.18
CA GLY A 572 16.37 21.24 33.47
C GLY A 572 14.88 21.25 33.09
N LYS A 573 14.19 20.11 33.20
CA LYS A 573 12.76 19.97 32.88
C LYS A 573 12.08 19.05 33.91
N LEU A 574 10.87 19.40 34.32
CA LEU A 574 10.06 18.63 35.26
C LEU A 574 8.72 18.26 34.61
N LEU A 575 8.31 17.01 34.74
CA LEU A 575 7.00 16.55 34.30
C LEU A 575 6.01 16.69 35.46
N ILE A 576 5.00 17.53 35.29
CA ILE A 576 3.91 17.68 36.26
C ILE A 576 2.73 16.84 35.79
N THR A 577 2.29 15.89 36.61
CA THR A 577 1.09 15.09 36.34
C THR A 577 0.03 15.39 37.41
N ILE A 578 -1.08 15.96 36.98
CA ILE A 578 -2.25 16.15 37.85
C ILE A 578 -3.07 14.87 37.76
N VAL A 579 -3.08 14.08 38.83
CA VAL A 579 -3.91 12.89 38.93
C VAL A 579 -5.35 13.35 39.17
N HIS A 580 -6.10 13.54 38.09
CA HIS A 580 -7.56 13.63 38.17
C HIS A 580 -8.07 12.20 38.37
N THR A 581 -8.64 11.93 39.54
CA THR A 581 -9.38 10.70 39.84
C THR A 581 -10.49 10.45 38.83
#